data_AF-A0A7J4CTI2-F1
#
_entry.id   AF-A0A7J4CTI2-F1
#
_cell.length_a   1.000
_cell.length_b   1.000
_cell.length_c   1.000
_cell.angle_alpha   90.00
_cell.angle_beta   90.00
_cell.angle_gamma   90.00
#
_symmetry.space_group_name_H-M   'P 1'
#
loop_
_entity.id
_entity.type
_entity.pdbx_description
1 polymer ?
#
loop_
_entity_poly.entity_id
_entity_poly.type
_entity_poly.pdbx_seq_one_letter_code
_entity_poly.pdbx_strand_id
1 'polypeptide(L)'
;MSDMDKTKKKLKALQHEIITSHPSFVERFADAEFVEGSSKGWQLPFGDPRNKKELESYQPRRAFMAGAVCIGDAASLVDGFSGEGVSHAFITGKMAALGFDKESHAEGFPLAAGASYQQELWKTLGPILTNSYKMQKLIRRKWLLRRFLKKAKVKPGLQDMLLEALANKEEQEMIHNKWFIARQVFF
;
A
#
# COMPACT_ATOMS: atom_id res chain seq x y z
N MET A 1 -5.54 5.97 13.44
CA MET A 1 -5.78 7.10 14.37
C MET A 1 -4.47 7.68 14.91
N SER A 2 -3.62 6.90 15.61
CA SER A 2 -2.45 7.47 16.30
C SER A 2 -1.44 8.25 15.44
N ASP A 3 -1.40 8.09 14.12
CA ASP A 3 -0.47 8.84 13.26
C ASP A 3 -1.03 10.18 12.77
N MET A 4 -2.34 10.27 12.48
CA MET A 4 -2.98 11.55 12.17
C MET A 4 -3.18 12.39 13.43
N ASP A 5 -3.55 11.76 14.55
CA ASP A 5 -3.78 12.45 15.84
C ASP A 5 -2.49 13.12 16.37
N LYS A 6 -1.31 12.63 15.95
CA LYS A 6 -0.01 13.24 16.25
C LYS A 6 0.30 14.48 15.41
N THR A 7 -0.48 14.75 14.37
CA THR A 7 -0.27 15.87 13.44
C THR A 7 -1.48 16.80 13.46
N LYS A 8 -1.31 18.02 13.97
CA LYS A 8 -2.38 19.04 14.03
C LYS A 8 -2.84 19.57 12.65
N LYS A 9 -2.23 19.15 11.54
CA LYS A 9 -2.54 19.66 10.20
C LYS A 9 -3.79 18.96 9.61
N LYS A 10 -4.75 19.75 9.13
CA LYS A 10 -5.94 19.25 8.41
C LYS A 10 -5.58 18.94 6.95
N LEU A 11 -5.97 17.76 6.44
CA LEU A 11 -5.64 17.32 5.07
C LEU A 11 -6.06 18.31 3.98
N LYS A 12 -7.27 18.88 4.08
CA LYS A 12 -7.76 19.88 3.13
C LYS A 12 -6.88 21.14 3.09
N ALA A 13 -6.45 21.60 4.27
CA ALA A 13 -5.56 22.75 4.37
C ALA A 13 -4.17 22.44 3.78
N LEU A 14 -3.65 21.23 4.00
CA LEU A 14 -2.38 20.79 3.43
C LEU A 14 -2.44 20.69 1.90
N GLN A 15 -3.53 20.17 1.33
CA GLN A 15 -3.74 20.13 -0.11
C GLN A 15 -3.70 21.54 -0.71
N HIS A 16 -4.46 22.47 -0.12
CA HIS A 16 -4.49 23.85 -0.57
C HIS A 16 -3.12 24.52 -0.46
N GLU A 17 -2.44 24.37 0.68
CA GLU A 17 -1.06 24.86 0.92
C GLU A 17 -0.10 24.36 -0.18
N ILE A 18 -0.12 23.07 -0.50
CA ILE A 18 0.78 22.49 -1.51
C ILE A 18 0.50 23.06 -2.91
N ILE A 19 -0.77 23.17 -3.30
CA ILE A 19 -1.14 23.66 -4.64
C ILE A 19 -0.74 25.14 -4.81
N THR A 20 -0.91 25.97 -3.78
CA THR A 20 -0.70 27.43 -3.89
C THR A 20 0.69 27.91 -3.50
N SER A 21 1.52 27.08 -2.86
CA SER A 21 2.85 27.52 -2.39
C SER A 21 4.01 26.66 -2.87
N HIS A 22 3.79 25.42 -3.31
CA HIS A 22 4.90 24.56 -3.71
C HIS A 22 5.36 24.87 -5.14
N PRO A 23 6.66 25.15 -5.39
CA PRO A 23 7.14 25.59 -6.71
C PRO A 23 6.75 24.67 -7.86
N SER A 24 6.76 23.35 -7.64
CA SER A 24 6.37 22.37 -8.67
C SER A 24 4.88 22.33 -9.01
N PHE A 25 4.02 23.01 -8.23
CA PHE A 25 2.56 22.96 -8.39
C PHE A 25 1.96 24.32 -8.72
N VAL A 26 2.51 25.42 -8.21
CA VAL A 26 1.97 26.79 -8.43
C VAL A 26 1.78 27.08 -9.91
N GLU A 27 2.81 26.89 -10.73
CA GLU A 27 2.70 27.15 -12.18
C GLU A 27 1.76 26.17 -12.88
N ARG A 28 1.70 24.91 -12.44
CA ARG A 28 0.84 23.88 -13.03
C ARG A 28 -0.66 24.12 -12.79
N PHE A 29 -1.00 24.86 -11.74
CA PHE A 29 -2.36 25.15 -11.33
C PHE A 29 -2.69 26.66 -11.40
N ALA A 30 -1.86 27.48 -12.05
CA ALA A 30 -2.01 28.93 -12.08
C ALA A 30 -3.38 29.37 -12.65
N ASP A 31 -3.83 28.70 -13.71
CA ASP A 31 -5.12 28.97 -14.37
C ASP A 31 -6.21 27.95 -13.98
N ALA A 32 -5.98 27.15 -12.94
CA ALA A 32 -6.92 26.12 -12.52
C ALA A 32 -7.94 26.67 -11.52
N GLU A 33 -9.22 26.38 -11.75
CA GLU A 33 -10.28 26.71 -10.81
C GLU A 33 -10.57 25.53 -9.87
N PHE A 34 -10.83 25.86 -8.60
CA PHE A 34 -11.18 24.84 -7.62
C PHE A 34 -12.63 24.40 -7.80
N VAL A 35 -12.84 23.12 -8.09
CA VAL A 35 -14.18 22.54 -8.20
C VAL A 35 -14.80 22.38 -6.81
N GLU A 36 -15.91 23.08 -6.56
CA GLU A 36 -16.61 23.01 -5.28
C GLU A 36 -17.00 21.58 -4.91
N GLY A 37 -16.83 21.21 -3.63
CA GLY A 37 -17.15 19.88 -3.14
C GLY A 37 -16.15 18.77 -3.52
N SER A 38 -15.09 19.07 -4.28
CA SER A 38 -14.08 18.08 -4.71
C SER A 38 -13.09 17.66 -3.61
N SER A 39 -12.89 18.49 -2.57
CA SER A 39 -12.06 18.13 -1.40
C SER A 39 -12.74 17.11 -0.50
N LYS A 40 -12.83 15.87 -0.99
CA LYS A 40 -13.29 14.68 -0.27
C LYS A 40 -12.08 13.86 0.18
N GLY A 41 -12.21 13.20 1.33
CA GLY A 41 -11.19 12.33 1.88
C GLY A 41 -11.81 11.02 2.31
N TRP A 42 -11.07 9.93 2.13
CA TRP A 42 -11.47 8.59 2.50
C TRP A 42 -10.45 7.95 3.43
N GLN A 43 -10.91 7.01 4.25
CA GLN A 43 -10.02 6.15 5.00
C GLN A 43 -9.58 5.01 4.11
N LEU A 44 -8.28 4.74 4.06
CA LEU A 44 -7.73 3.65 3.27
C LEU A 44 -7.47 2.43 4.17
N PRO A 45 -8.10 1.27 3.89
CA PRO A 45 -7.92 0.07 4.69
C PRO A 45 -6.63 -0.65 4.29
N PHE A 46 -5.52 -0.31 4.96
CA PHE A 46 -4.22 -0.87 4.64
C PHE A 46 -4.07 -2.36 4.97
N GLY A 47 -3.45 -3.10 4.06
CA GLY A 47 -3.18 -4.54 4.12
C GLY A 47 -1.94 -4.92 4.90
N ASP A 48 -1.55 -4.11 5.88
CA ASP A 48 -0.36 -4.33 6.69
C ASP A 48 -0.42 -5.68 7.44
N PRO A 49 0.64 -6.51 7.40
CA PRO A 49 0.69 -7.76 8.14
C PRO A 49 0.63 -7.52 9.65
N ARG A 50 -0.06 -8.42 10.37
CA ARG A 50 -0.22 -8.37 11.83
C ARG A 50 0.85 -9.21 12.53
N ASN A 51 1.47 -8.64 13.57
CA ASN A 51 2.58 -9.22 14.33
C ASN A 51 2.23 -10.41 15.27
N LYS A 52 1.04 -11.01 15.20
CA LYS A 52 0.63 -12.07 16.15
C LYS A 52 0.70 -13.45 15.49
N LYS A 53 1.52 -14.35 16.08
CA LYS A 53 1.72 -15.74 15.63
C LYS A 53 0.42 -16.53 15.44
N GLU A 54 -0.58 -16.32 16.30
CA GLU A 54 -1.89 -16.99 16.20
C GLU A 54 -2.75 -16.51 15.02
N LEU A 55 -2.48 -15.31 14.48
CA LEU A 55 -3.18 -14.73 13.34
C LEU A 55 -2.47 -15.02 12.00
N GLU A 56 -1.32 -15.69 12.03
CA GLU A 56 -0.53 -16.05 10.84
C GLU A 56 -1.33 -16.86 9.80
N SER A 57 -2.35 -17.61 10.24
CA SER A 57 -3.22 -18.39 9.35
C SER A 57 -4.11 -17.54 8.44
N TYR A 58 -4.40 -16.28 8.81
CA TYR A 58 -5.34 -15.41 8.08
C TYR A 58 -4.84 -13.96 7.97
N GLN A 59 -3.58 -13.78 7.59
CA GLN A 59 -2.97 -12.45 7.40
C GLN A 59 -3.44 -11.79 6.09
N PRO A 60 -3.63 -10.45 6.05
CA PRO A 60 -3.59 -9.54 7.19
C PRO A 60 -4.90 -9.58 8.01
N ARG A 61 -6.01 -10.00 7.39
CA ARG A 61 -7.33 -10.26 7.99
C ARG A 61 -7.97 -11.42 7.26
N ARG A 62 -8.85 -12.14 7.96
CA ARG A 62 -9.73 -13.12 7.33
C ARG A 62 -10.61 -12.40 6.28
N ALA A 63 -10.48 -12.78 5.01
CA ALA A 63 -11.21 -12.23 3.87
C ALA A 63 -12.30 -13.20 3.39
N PHE A 64 -12.88 -14.00 4.29
CA PHE A 64 -13.98 -14.90 3.98
C PHE A 64 -14.84 -15.18 5.21
N MET A 65 -16.08 -15.58 4.97
CA MET A 65 -17.07 -15.95 5.98
C MET A 65 -17.99 -17.06 5.43
N ALA A 66 -18.94 -17.53 6.23
CA ALA A 66 -19.92 -18.49 5.74
C ALA A 66 -20.75 -17.87 4.61
N GLY A 67 -20.61 -18.41 3.40
CA GLY A 67 -21.37 -17.97 2.22
C GLY A 67 -20.70 -16.89 1.36
N ALA A 68 -19.61 -16.25 1.79
CA ALA A 68 -19.01 -15.13 1.05
C ALA A 68 -17.50 -14.96 1.24
N VAL A 69 -16.88 -14.25 0.30
CA VAL A 69 -15.48 -13.77 0.37
C VAL A 69 -15.43 -12.25 0.22
N CYS A 70 -14.43 -11.63 0.83
CA CYS A 70 -14.12 -10.22 0.71
C CYS A 70 -13.03 -10.00 -0.34
N ILE A 71 -13.15 -8.92 -1.10
CA ILE A 71 -12.17 -8.51 -2.13
C ILE A 71 -11.76 -7.05 -1.93
N GLY A 72 -10.62 -6.64 -2.51
CA GLY A 72 -10.15 -5.26 -2.51
C GLY A 72 -10.16 -4.57 -1.13
N ASP A 73 -10.71 -3.37 -1.08
CA ASP A 73 -10.81 -2.57 0.15
C ASP A 73 -11.61 -3.27 1.26
N ALA A 74 -12.64 -4.06 0.91
CA ALA A 74 -13.42 -4.83 1.89
C ALA A 74 -12.57 -5.91 2.57
N ALA A 75 -11.54 -6.41 1.89
CA ALA A 75 -10.53 -7.31 2.45
C ALA A 75 -9.32 -6.58 3.07
N SER A 76 -9.35 -5.24 3.13
CA SER A 76 -8.24 -4.38 3.56
C SER A 76 -6.97 -4.58 2.74
N LEU A 77 -7.06 -4.56 1.41
CA LEU A 77 -5.92 -4.85 0.53
C LEU A 77 -5.31 -3.60 -0.10
N VAL A 78 -5.45 -2.43 0.54
CA VAL A 78 -4.78 -1.22 0.04
C VAL A 78 -3.32 -1.23 0.46
N ASP A 79 -2.43 -0.99 -0.49
CA ASP A 79 -1.01 -0.76 -0.23
C ASP A 79 -0.78 0.70 0.21
N GLY A 80 -0.39 0.88 1.48
CA GLY A 80 -0.12 2.20 2.05
C GLY A 80 1.22 2.85 1.61
N PHE A 81 2.07 2.14 0.88
CA PHE A 81 3.30 2.69 0.29
C PHE A 81 3.10 3.14 -1.16
N SER A 82 2.65 2.23 -2.03
CA SER A 82 2.45 2.53 -3.45
C SER A 82 1.15 3.27 -3.74
N GLY A 83 0.17 3.20 -2.83
CA GLY A 83 -1.17 3.74 -3.04
C GLY A 83 -2.08 2.83 -3.87
N GLU A 84 -1.67 1.59 -4.11
CA GLU A 84 -2.46 0.65 -4.90
C GLU A 84 -3.58 -0.02 -4.10
N GLY A 85 -4.82 0.21 -4.52
CA GLY A 85 -6.00 -0.55 -4.08
C GLY A 85 -6.78 -1.15 -5.25
N VAL A 86 -6.85 -0.43 -6.38
CA VAL A 86 -7.63 -0.84 -7.56
C VAL A 86 -7.09 -2.12 -8.18
N SER A 87 -5.77 -2.22 -8.37
CA SER A 87 -5.10 -3.42 -8.90
C SER A 87 -5.41 -4.65 -8.03
N HIS A 88 -5.28 -4.51 -6.71
CA HIS A 88 -5.56 -5.57 -5.75
C HIS A 88 -7.05 -5.96 -5.73
N ALA A 89 -7.97 -5.01 -5.90
CA ALA A 89 -9.39 -5.29 -6.05
C ALA A 89 -9.67 -6.15 -7.29
N PHE A 90 -9.06 -5.85 -8.44
CA PHE A 90 -9.20 -6.68 -9.63
C PHE A 90 -8.60 -8.07 -9.47
N ILE A 91 -7.40 -8.18 -8.91
CA ILE A 91 -6.73 -9.47 -8.67
C ILE A 91 -7.60 -10.34 -7.78
N THR A 92 -8.05 -9.81 -6.63
CA THR A 92 -8.86 -10.57 -5.68
C THR A 92 -10.28 -10.84 -6.16
N GLY A 93 -10.89 -9.93 -6.92
CA GLY A 93 -12.15 -10.18 -7.61
C GLY A 93 -12.05 -11.34 -8.60
N LYS A 94 -10.98 -11.37 -9.40
CA LYS A 94 -10.71 -12.49 -10.32
C LYS A 94 -10.50 -13.80 -9.57
N MET A 95 -9.73 -13.80 -8.48
CA MET A 95 -9.49 -14.99 -7.65
C MET A 95 -10.78 -15.52 -7.03
N ALA A 96 -11.63 -14.63 -6.52
CA ALA A 96 -12.94 -15.00 -5.98
C ALA A 96 -13.84 -15.62 -7.05
N ALA A 97 -13.88 -15.03 -8.25
CA ALA A 97 -14.67 -15.55 -9.36
C ALA A 97 -14.18 -16.92 -9.85
N LEU A 98 -12.87 -17.13 -9.95
CA LEU A 98 -12.28 -18.41 -10.35
C LEU A 98 -12.44 -19.49 -9.28
N GLY A 99 -12.46 -19.11 -8.01
CA GLY A 99 -12.70 -20.02 -6.89
C GLY A 99 -14.17 -20.35 -6.65
N PHE A 100 -15.11 -19.72 -7.37
CA PHE A 100 -16.55 -19.92 -7.18
C PHE A 100 -17.14 -20.83 -8.27
N ASP A 101 -17.50 -22.05 -7.88
CA ASP A 101 -18.31 -22.95 -8.69
C ASP A 101 -19.82 -22.70 -8.47
N LYS A 102 -20.55 -22.39 -9.54
CA LYS A 102 -21.96 -21.98 -9.44
C LYS A 102 -22.88 -23.10 -8.94
N GLU A 103 -22.60 -24.35 -9.31
CA GLU A 103 -23.47 -25.49 -8.97
C GLU A 103 -23.16 -25.99 -7.55
N SER A 104 -21.87 -26.19 -7.25
CA SER A 104 -21.38 -26.71 -5.98
C SER A 104 -21.50 -25.69 -4.84
N HIS A 105 -21.53 -24.39 -5.16
CA HIS A 105 -21.63 -23.30 -4.18
C HIS A 105 -22.97 -22.54 -4.28
N ALA A 106 -24.04 -23.20 -4.69
CA ALA A 106 -25.37 -22.60 -4.80
C ALA A 106 -25.86 -21.96 -3.48
N GLU A 107 -25.49 -22.55 -2.34
CA GLU A 107 -25.79 -22.04 -0.99
C GLU A 107 -24.76 -21.01 -0.48
N GLY A 108 -23.85 -20.55 -1.36
CA GLY A 108 -22.79 -19.60 -1.07
C GLY A 108 -21.41 -20.25 -0.90
N PHE A 109 -20.39 -19.40 -0.71
CA PHE A 109 -18.99 -19.81 -0.62
C PHE A 109 -18.74 -20.75 0.59
N PRO A 110 -18.30 -22.01 0.39
CA PRO A 110 -17.98 -22.91 1.48
C PRO A 110 -16.79 -22.43 2.29
N LEU A 111 -16.74 -22.76 3.58
CA LEU A 111 -15.63 -22.38 4.46
C LEU A 111 -14.28 -22.93 3.98
N ALA A 112 -14.26 -24.14 3.42
CA ALA A 112 -13.05 -24.74 2.86
C ALA A 112 -12.56 -23.96 1.63
N ALA A 113 -13.45 -23.63 0.69
CA ALA A 113 -13.13 -22.84 -0.49
C ALA A 113 -12.67 -21.41 -0.10
N GLY A 114 -13.32 -20.79 0.90
CA GLY A 114 -12.91 -19.50 1.44
C GLY A 114 -11.52 -19.52 2.09
N ALA A 115 -11.17 -20.61 2.78
CA ALA A 115 -9.83 -20.81 3.32
C ALA A 115 -8.78 -20.96 2.21
N SER A 116 -9.08 -21.73 1.15
CA SER A 116 -8.21 -21.85 -0.03
C SER A 116 -8.03 -20.50 -0.71
N TYR A 117 -9.11 -19.73 -0.92
CA TYR A 117 -9.05 -18.37 -1.45
C TYR A 117 -8.13 -17.46 -0.62
N GLN A 118 -8.24 -17.50 0.71
CA GLN A 118 -7.40 -16.71 1.61
C GLN A 118 -5.91 -17.10 1.54
N GLN A 119 -5.61 -18.40 1.39
CA GLN A 119 -4.24 -18.87 1.24
C GLN A 119 -3.64 -18.39 -0.09
N GLU A 120 -4.37 -18.55 -1.18
CA GLU A 120 -3.99 -18.05 -2.52
C GLU A 120 -3.76 -16.53 -2.48
N LEU A 121 -4.70 -15.78 -1.87
CA LEU A 121 -4.62 -14.33 -1.72
C LEU A 121 -3.34 -13.92 -0.99
N TRP A 122 -3.04 -14.56 0.15
CA TRP A 122 -1.86 -14.21 0.92
C TRP A 122 -0.57 -14.65 0.24
N LYS A 123 -0.58 -15.76 -0.50
CA LYS A 123 0.55 -16.17 -1.34
C LYS A 123 0.87 -15.14 -2.43
N THR A 124 -0.15 -14.55 -3.05
CA THR A 124 0.00 -13.58 -4.14
C THR A 124 0.32 -12.16 -3.62
N LEU A 125 -0.48 -11.64 -2.69
CA LEU A 125 -0.39 -10.24 -2.25
C LEU A 125 0.40 -10.07 -0.95
N GLY A 126 0.56 -11.13 -0.15
CA GLY A 126 1.23 -11.06 1.13
C GLY A 126 2.68 -10.58 1.07
N PRO A 127 3.52 -11.07 0.14
CA PRO A 127 4.88 -10.56 -0.05
C PRO A 127 4.90 -9.06 -0.38
N ILE A 128 4.04 -8.63 -1.30
CA ILE A 128 3.92 -7.23 -1.75
C ILE A 128 3.52 -6.33 -0.57
N LEU A 129 2.40 -6.64 0.09
CA LEU A 129 1.90 -5.85 1.23
C LEU A 129 2.86 -5.85 2.42
N THR A 130 3.52 -6.98 2.67
CA THR A 130 4.56 -7.08 3.70
C THR A 130 5.76 -6.20 3.37
N ASN A 131 6.16 -6.15 2.10
CA ASN A 131 7.26 -5.32 1.64
C ASN A 131 6.91 -3.84 1.80
N SER A 132 5.75 -3.43 1.30
CA SER A 132 5.24 -2.07 1.43
C SER A 132 5.14 -1.61 2.88
N TYR A 133 4.69 -2.48 3.79
CA TYR A 133 4.67 -2.17 5.22
C TYR A 133 6.07 -1.90 5.81
N LYS A 134 7.09 -2.67 5.38
CA LYS A 134 8.49 -2.42 5.79
C LYS A 134 8.98 -1.08 5.25
N MET A 135 8.65 -0.74 4.00
CA MET A 135 9.02 0.52 3.36
C MET A 135 8.38 1.73 4.04
N GLN A 136 7.09 1.65 4.38
CA GLN A 136 6.41 2.67 5.18
C GLN A 136 7.16 2.93 6.50
N LYS A 137 7.57 1.88 7.22
CA LYS A 137 8.36 2.02 8.46
C LYS A 137 9.72 2.66 8.24
N LEU A 138 10.38 2.36 7.13
CA LEU A 138 11.69 2.92 6.80
C LEU A 138 11.58 4.42 6.52
N ILE A 139 10.63 4.83 5.69
CA ILE A 139 10.41 6.24 5.30
C ILE A 139 10.04 7.11 6.50
N ARG A 140 9.31 6.55 7.47
CA ARG A 140 9.00 7.24 8.73
C ARG A 140 10.24 7.61 9.54
N ARG A 141 11.39 6.95 9.34
CA ARG A 141 12.67 7.31 9.96
C ARG A 141 13.33 8.45 9.18
N LYS A 142 12.88 9.68 9.44
CA LYS A 142 13.30 10.90 8.73
C LYS A 142 14.82 11.05 8.55
N TRP A 143 15.63 10.64 9.52
CA TRP A 143 17.09 10.74 9.42
C TRP A 143 17.69 9.76 8.40
N LEU A 144 17.17 8.52 8.31
CA LEU A 144 17.57 7.54 7.30
C LEU A 144 17.18 8.01 5.92
N LEU A 145 15.92 8.42 5.75
CA LEU A 145 15.41 8.93 4.48
C LEU A 145 16.24 10.12 3.99
N ARG A 146 16.52 11.10 4.86
CA ARG A 146 17.35 12.25 4.51
C ARG A 146 18.76 11.86 4.08
N ARG A 147 19.41 10.90 4.76
CA ARG A 147 20.75 10.42 4.38
C ARG A 147 20.72 9.68 3.05
N PHE A 148 19.71 8.83 2.84
CA PHE A 148 19.53 8.09 1.60
C PHE A 148 19.31 9.02 0.40
N LEU A 149 18.38 9.98 0.51
CA LEU A 149 18.12 10.98 -0.53
C LEU A 149 19.35 11.84 -0.86
N LYS A 150 20.12 12.24 0.16
CA LYS A 150 21.37 13.00 -0.05
C LYS A 150 22.39 12.20 -0.87
N LYS A 151 22.50 10.89 -0.64
CA LYS A 151 23.42 10.03 -1.40
C LYS A 151 22.88 9.72 -2.80
N ALA A 152 21.56 9.49 -2.94
CA ALA A 152 20.92 9.27 -4.24
C ALA A 152 21.12 10.48 -5.17
N LYS A 153 21.09 11.71 -4.65
CA LYS A 153 21.36 12.93 -5.44
C LYS A 153 22.75 12.94 -6.12
N VAL A 154 23.73 12.22 -5.56
CA VAL A 154 25.13 12.26 -6.02
C VAL A 154 25.52 10.97 -6.77
N LYS A 155 24.81 9.87 -6.56
CA LYS A 155 25.09 8.57 -7.17
C LYS A 155 23.96 8.19 -8.14
N PRO A 156 24.18 8.27 -9.48
CA PRO A 156 23.16 7.98 -10.49
C PRO A 156 22.49 6.61 -10.31
N GLY A 157 23.25 5.54 -10.09
CA GLY A 157 22.67 4.21 -9.89
C GLY A 157 21.80 4.07 -8.62
N LEU A 158 21.97 4.93 -7.61
CA LEU A 158 21.03 5.00 -6.47
C LEU A 158 19.78 5.81 -6.80
N GLN A 159 19.90 6.81 -7.68
CA GLN A 159 18.77 7.59 -8.17
C GLN A 159 17.88 6.72 -9.07
N ASP A 160 18.48 5.98 -10.00
CA ASP A 160 17.77 5.09 -10.93
C ASP A 160 17.02 4.02 -10.14
N MET A 161 17.68 3.36 -9.19
CA MET A 161 17.02 2.38 -8.31
C MET A 161 15.85 2.97 -7.50
N LEU A 162 15.95 4.24 -7.08
CA LEU A 162 14.88 4.91 -6.33
C LEU A 162 13.68 5.21 -7.25
N LEU A 163 13.95 5.60 -8.49
CA LEU A 163 12.93 5.80 -9.52
C LEU A 163 12.30 4.47 -9.93
N GLU A 164 13.10 3.43 -10.12
CA GLU A 164 12.65 2.10 -10.48
C GLU A 164 11.82 1.46 -9.38
N ALA A 165 12.19 1.57 -8.10
CA ALA A 165 11.33 1.07 -7.02
C ALA A 165 10.02 1.86 -6.84
N LEU A 166 9.96 3.11 -7.31
CA LEU A 166 8.72 3.87 -7.41
C LEU A 166 7.89 3.47 -8.64
N ALA A 167 8.54 3.03 -9.71
CA ALA A 167 7.91 2.70 -10.99
C ALA A 167 7.57 1.19 -11.16
N ASN A 168 8.32 0.31 -10.51
CA ASN A 168 8.33 -1.13 -10.74
C ASN A 168 8.36 -1.92 -9.42
N LYS A 169 7.42 -2.87 -9.30
CA LYS A 169 7.10 -3.57 -8.05
C LYS A 169 8.09 -4.66 -7.68
N GLU A 170 8.63 -5.35 -8.68
CA GLU A 170 9.57 -6.46 -8.49
C GLU A 170 10.88 -5.97 -7.88
N GLU A 171 11.26 -4.71 -8.15
CA GLU A 171 12.50 -4.12 -7.66
C GLU A 171 12.38 -3.44 -6.29
N GLN A 172 11.16 -3.31 -5.76
CA GLN A 172 10.97 -2.92 -4.35
C GLN A 172 11.57 -3.96 -3.38
N GLU A 173 11.90 -5.16 -3.86
CA GLU A 173 12.60 -6.17 -3.07
C GLU A 173 14.04 -5.77 -2.71
N MET A 174 14.72 -4.97 -3.54
CA MET A 174 16.11 -4.57 -3.27
C MET A 174 16.21 -3.52 -2.16
N ILE A 175 15.22 -2.61 -2.10
CA ILE A 175 15.26 -1.46 -1.18
C ILE A 175 14.90 -1.85 0.27
N HIS A 176 14.18 -2.95 0.51
CA HIS A 176 13.82 -3.33 1.88
C HIS A 176 14.90 -4.10 2.63
N ASN A 177 15.96 -4.55 1.95
CA ASN A 177 17.06 -5.24 2.61
C ASN A 177 17.77 -4.25 3.56
N LYS A 178 17.63 -4.49 4.87
CA LYS A 178 18.22 -3.64 5.92
C LYS A 178 19.73 -3.49 5.75
N TRP A 179 20.41 -4.52 5.25
CA TRP A 179 21.84 -4.49 4.98
C TRP A 179 22.16 -3.69 3.72
N PHE A 180 21.34 -3.79 2.68
CA PHE A 180 21.46 -2.93 1.50
C PHE A 180 21.29 -1.45 1.89
N ILE A 181 20.23 -1.11 2.63
CA ILE A 181 20.02 0.26 3.13
C ILE A 181 21.15 0.69 4.06
N ALA A 182 21.61 -0.17 4.97
CA ALA A 182 22.73 0.15 5.84
C ALA A 182 24.00 0.40 5.03
N ARG A 183 24.29 -0.43 4.02
CA ARG A 183 25.40 -0.24 3.11
C ARG A 183 25.30 1.12 2.42
N GLN A 184 24.17 1.44 1.81
CA GLN A 184 24.00 2.72 1.12
C GLN A 184 23.99 3.91 2.07
N VAL A 185 23.49 3.80 3.30
CA VAL A 185 23.40 4.92 4.26
C VAL A 185 24.72 5.18 4.98
N PHE A 186 25.48 4.12 5.31
CA PHE A 186 26.70 4.20 6.12
C PHE A 186 28.00 4.12 5.31
N PHE A 187 28.00 3.50 4.13
CA PHE A 187 29.15 3.32 3.25
C PHE A 187 28.89 3.93 1.86
#